data_AF-A0AAU9TA23-F1
#
_entry.id   AF-A0AAU9TA23-F1
#
_cell.length_a   1.000
_cell.length_b   1.000
_cell.length_c   1.000
_cell.angle_alpha   90.00
_cell.angle_beta   90.00
_cell.angle_gamma   90.00
#
_symmetry.space_group_name_H-M   'P 1'
#
loop_
_entity.id
_entity.type
_entity.pdbx_description
1 polymer ?
#
loop_
_entity_poly.entity_id
_entity_poly.type
_entity_poly.pdbx_seq_one_letter_code
_entity_poly.pdbx_strand_id
1 'polypeptide(L)'
;MAPLDLEKDWHSYLVIDNVLYCYSKNSGEIKWYDTKSHYWVYMTGLEGLPTLSSCSSIELADYGGKLAVLWTRYFLSEETGYEGTRVSCAVVVLERRGEENIWGTVEWLDTAVTVPDFYRLECRECPKLCESEGDFAT
;
A
#
# COMPACT_ATOMS: atom_id res chain seq x y z
N MET A 1 5.37 30.92 6.82
CA MET A 1 4.72 30.06 5.81
C MET A 1 5.81 29.68 4.82
N ALA A 2 6.52 28.60 5.12
CA ALA A 2 7.51 28.04 4.20
C ALA A 2 6.76 27.13 3.21
N PRO A 3 7.12 27.14 1.92
CA PRO A 3 6.56 26.21 0.96
C PRO A 3 6.92 24.80 1.38
N LEU A 4 6.04 23.84 1.08
CA LEU A 4 6.30 22.41 1.15
C LEU A 4 7.72 22.17 0.64
N ASP A 5 8.65 21.76 1.50
CA ASP A 5 9.97 21.25 1.11
C ASP A 5 9.70 19.94 0.35
N LEU A 6 9.41 20.12 -0.93
CA LEU A 6 8.99 19.14 -1.90
C LEU A 6 10.25 18.54 -2.53
N GLU A 7 11.13 18.00 -1.71
CA GLU A 7 12.35 17.34 -2.18
C GLU A 7 12.16 15.82 -2.20
N LYS A 8 11.76 15.35 -3.39
CA LYS A 8 12.27 14.17 -4.10
C LYS A 8 12.19 12.75 -3.52
N ASP A 9 11.63 12.52 -2.33
CA ASP A 9 11.70 11.17 -1.71
C ASP A 9 10.41 10.35 -1.73
N TRP A 10 9.32 10.85 -2.35
CA TRP A 10 8.03 10.17 -2.32
C TRP A 10 7.77 9.45 -3.66
N HIS A 11 7.45 8.16 -3.59
CA HIS A 11 7.22 7.34 -4.79
C HIS A 11 5.76 6.93 -4.99
N SER A 12 4.89 7.10 -3.98
CA SER A 12 3.46 6.82 -4.14
C SER A 12 2.58 7.59 -3.17
N TYR A 13 1.47 8.11 -3.70
CA TYR A 13 0.41 8.80 -2.97
C TYR A 13 -0.95 8.39 -3.52
N LEU A 14 -1.97 8.45 -2.67
CA LEU A 14 -3.33 8.05 -3.01
C LEU A 14 -4.32 8.81 -2.14
N VAL A 15 -5.50 9.13 -2.67
CA VAL A 15 -6.61 9.66 -1.87
C VAL A 15 -7.69 8.59 -1.74
N ILE A 16 -8.06 8.26 -0.50
CA ILE A 16 -9.21 7.41 -0.16
C ILE A 16 -10.10 8.20 0.80
N ASP A 17 -11.40 8.29 0.53
CA ASP A 17 -12.37 8.99 1.37
C ASP A 17 -11.94 10.42 1.78
N ASN A 18 -11.37 11.17 0.84
CA ASN A 18 -10.82 12.53 1.02
C ASN A 18 -9.62 12.63 1.98
N VAL A 19 -8.96 11.53 2.30
CA VAL A 19 -7.68 11.53 3.04
C VAL A 19 -6.56 11.19 2.09
N LEU A 20 -5.51 12.01 2.09
CA LEU A 20 -4.30 11.78 1.31
C LEU A 20 -3.34 10.88 2.09
N TYR A 21 -3.03 9.73 1.52
CA TYR A 21 -2.04 8.77 2.00
C TYR A 21 -0.77 8.87 1.17
N CYS A 22 0.38 8.60 1.78
CA CYS A 22 1.65 8.47 1.08
C CYS A 22 2.54 7.42 1.72
N TYR A 23 3.45 6.86 0.93
CA TYR A 23 4.58 6.12 1.45
C TYR A 23 5.83 6.99 1.43
N SER A 24 6.51 7.11 2.58
CA SER A 24 7.77 7.85 2.68
C SER A 24 8.95 6.87 2.64
N LYS A 25 9.77 6.96 1.60
CA LYS A 25 10.98 6.13 1.47
C LYS A 25 11.98 6.40 2.59
N ASN A 26 12.06 7.63 3.07
CA ASN A 26 12.97 8.03 4.14
C ASN A 26 12.63 7.38 5.49
N SER A 27 11.35 7.31 5.86
CA SER A 27 10.95 6.64 7.10
C SER A 27 10.66 5.16 6.91
N GLY A 28 10.41 4.71 5.68
CA GLY A 28 9.97 3.34 5.41
C GLY A 28 8.52 3.06 5.82
N GLU A 29 7.71 4.11 5.97
CA GLU A 29 6.39 4.03 6.60
C GLU A 29 5.30 4.73 5.78
N ILE A 30 4.06 4.26 5.98
CA ILE A 30 2.87 4.85 5.39
C ILE A 30 2.38 5.97 6.30
N LYS A 31 2.05 7.11 5.70
CA LYS A 31 1.57 8.30 6.37
C LYS A 31 0.25 8.74 5.77
N TRP A 32 -0.51 9.50 6.52
CA TRP A 32 -1.68 10.22 6.03
C TRP A 32 -1.55 11.69 6.38
N TYR A 33 -2.16 12.55 5.55
CA TYR A 33 -2.11 13.99 5.75
C TYR A 33 -3.29 14.43 6.62
N ASP A 34 -2.99 14.98 7.78
CA ASP A 34 -4.00 15.61 8.62
C ASP A 34 -4.23 17.05 8.17
N THR A 35 -5.39 17.29 7.56
CA THR A 35 -5.77 18.59 7.04
C THR A 35 -6.02 19.62 8.13
N LYS A 36 -6.35 19.21 9.36
CA LYS A 36 -6.63 20.14 10.48
C LYS A 36 -5.36 20.74 11.03
N SER A 37 -4.35 19.89 11.17
CA SER A 37 -3.08 20.25 11.77
C SER A 37 -1.98 20.54 10.75
N HIS A 38 -2.27 20.30 9.46
CA HIS A 38 -1.41 20.55 8.31
C HIS A 38 -0.08 19.78 8.34
N TYR A 39 -0.04 18.60 8.96
CA TYR A 39 1.15 17.75 9.02
C TYR A 39 0.89 16.29 8.59
N TRP A 40 1.97 15.58 8.27
CA TRP A 40 1.94 14.15 7.97
C TRP A 40 2.00 13.32 9.24
N VAL A 41 1.04 12.43 9.41
CA VAL A 41 0.92 11.56 10.58
C VAL A 41 1.28 10.13 10.18
N TYR A 42 2.05 9.45 11.02
CA TYR A 42 2.32 8.03 10.85
C TYR A 42 1.03 7.23 11.01
N MET A 43 0.76 6.31 10.08
CA MET A 43 -0.37 5.41 10.22
C MET A 43 -0.04 4.36 11.29
N THR A 44 -0.97 4.15 12.21
CA THR A 44 -0.83 3.16 13.29
C THR A 44 -1.54 1.86 12.91
N GLY A 45 -1.24 0.74 13.59
CA GLY A 45 -1.97 -0.52 13.40
C GLY A 45 -1.53 -1.42 12.24
N LEU A 46 -0.42 -1.08 11.58
CA LEU A 46 0.15 -1.89 10.50
C LEU A 46 0.88 -3.14 11.00
N GLU A 47 0.47 -3.70 12.15
CA GLU A 47 1.05 -4.94 12.64
C GLU A 47 0.84 -6.06 11.61
N GLY A 48 1.91 -6.79 11.30
CA GLY A 48 1.89 -7.85 10.28
C GLY A 48 2.33 -7.40 8.88
N LEU A 49 2.43 -6.09 8.61
CA LEU A 49 3.05 -5.60 7.38
C LEU A 49 4.57 -5.69 7.49
N PRO A 50 5.29 -6.27 6.50
CA PRO A 50 6.74 -6.35 6.55
C PRO A 50 7.35 -4.96 6.42
N THR A 51 8.56 -4.79 6.94
CA THR A 51 9.32 -3.55 6.74
C THR A 51 9.53 -3.29 5.25
N LEU A 52 9.11 -2.12 4.79
CA LEU A 52 9.11 -1.75 3.38
C LEU A 52 10.38 -1.00 2.95
N SER A 53 11.26 -0.63 3.90
CA SER A 53 12.49 0.15 3.64
C SER A 53 13.49 -0.50 2.68
N SER A 54 13.47 -1.84 2.56
CA SER A 54 14.33 -2.60 1.63
C SER A 54 13.69 -2.90 0.27
N CYS A 55 12.48 -2.39 0.01
CA CYS A 55 11.77 -2.66 -1.23
C CYS A 55 12.21 -1.70 -2.34
N SER A 56 12.27 -2.21 -3.57
CA SER A 56 12.73 -1.46 -4.75
C SER A 56 11.70 -0.46 -5.25
N SER A 57 10.44 -0.87 -5.31
CA SER A 57 9.31 0.00 -5.63
C SER A 57 8.15 -0.30 -4.68
N ILE A 58 7.38 0.74 -4.38
CA ILE A 58 6.17 0.67 -3.55
C ILE A 58 5.12 1.52 -4.22
N GLU A 59 3.93 0.94 -4.38
CA GLU A 59 2.76 1.59 -4.95
C GLU A 59 1.58 1.43 -3.99
N LEU A 60 0.83 2.51 -3.81
CA LEU A 60 -0.42 2.56 -3.08
C LEU A 60 -1.57 2.61 -4.10
N ALA A 61 -2.60 1.82 -3.86
CA ALA A 61 -3.79 1.77 -4.69
C ALA A 61 -5.07 1.69 -3.83
N ASP A 62 -6.17 2.20 -4.38
CA ASP A 62 -7.49 2.06 -3.76
C ASP A 62 -8.05 0.68 -4.11
N TYR A 63 -8.39 -0.10 -3.07
CA TYR A 63 -9.05 -1.39 -3.17
C TYR A 63 -10.40 -1.32 -2.47
N GLY A 64 -11.38 -0.69 -3.12
CA GLY A 64 -12.76 -0.61 -2.62
C GLY A 64 -12.88 0.14 -1.29
N GLY A 65 -12.17 1.27 -1.16
CA GLY A 65 -12.10 2.06 0.07
C GLY A 65 -11.04 1.55 1.07
N LYS A 66 -10.31 0.49 0.73
CA LYS A 66 -9.17 -0.03 1.50
C LYS A 66 -7.87 0.40 0.85
N LEU A 67 -6.80 0.46 1.65
CA LEU A 67 -5.48 0.77 1.15
C LEU A 67 -4.80 -0.52 0.69
N ALA A 68 -4.61 -0.68 -0.62
CA ALA A 68 -3.71 -1.70 -1.15
C ALA A 68 -2.28 -1.16 -1.22
N VAL A 69 -1.33 -1.95 -0.72
CA VAL A 69 0.10 -1.68 -0.75
C VAL A 69 0.76 -2.76 -1.59
N LEU A 70 1.37 -2.38 -2.69
CA LEU A 70 2.10 -3.25 -3.59
C LEU A 70 3.58 -2.93 -3.48
N TRP A 71 4.44 -3.93 -3.33
CA TRP A 71 5.88 -3.70 -3.27
C TRP A 71 6.66 -4.79 -3.99
N THR A 72 7.86 -4.40 -4.42
CA THR A 72 8.76 -5.27 -5.17
C THR A 72 10.07 -5.45 -4.42
N ARG A 73 10.66 -6.65 -4.53
CA ARG A 73 11.99 -6.96 -4.01
C ARG A 73 12.80 -7.69 -5.06
N TYR A 74 13.94 -7.13 -5.43
CA TYR A 74 14.91 -7.84 -6.26
C TYR A 74 15.58 -8.95 -5.47
N PHE A 75 15.83 -10.07 -6.13
CA PHE A 75 16.67 -11.13 -5.61
C PHE A 75 17.54 -11.72 -6.73
N LEU A 76 18.71 -12.21 -6.33
CA LEU A 76 19.63 -12.92 -7.19
C LEU A 76 19.51 -14.42 -6.88
N SER A 77 19.25 -15.23 -7.90
CA SER A 77 19.32 -16.69 -7.74
C SER A 77 20.79 -17.12 -7.84
N GLU A 78 21.38 -17.54 -6.73
CA GLU A 78 22.76 -18.05 -6.72
C GLU A 78 22.93 -19.33 -7.58
N GLU A 79 21.87 -20.13 -7.72
CA GLU A 79 21.89 -21.38 -8.49
C GLU A 79 21.86 -21.17 -10.00
N THR A 80 21.20 -20.11 -10.46
CA THR A 80 20.92 -19.92 -11.89
C THR A 80 21.53 -18.64 -12.47
N GLY A 81 21.98 -17.72 -11.62
CA GLY A 81 22.47 -16.40 -12.02
C GLY A 81 21.38 -15.46 -12.54
N TYR A 82 20.11 -15.87 -12.53
CA TYR A 82 19.00 -15.03 -12.96
C TYR A 82 18.62 -14.02 -11.87
N GLU A 83 18.44 -12.78 -12.31
CA GLU A 83 17.74 -11.73 -11.58
C GLU A 83 16.23 -11.97 -11.69
N GLY A 84 15.55 -11.81 -10.56
CA GLY A 84 14.12 -11.94 -10.48
C GLY A 84 13.57 -10.89 -9.54
N THR A 85 12.34 -10.46 -9.80
CA THR A 85 11.64 -9.57 -8.88
C THR A 85 10.46 -10.27 -8.26
N ARG A 86 10.40 -10.22 -6.94
CA ARG A 86 9.27 -10.73 -6.16
C ARG A 86 8.29 -9.59 -5.94
N VAL A 87 7.07 -9.75 -6.41
CA VAL A 87 5.95 -8.83 -6.20
C VAL A 87 5.10 -9.36 -5.04
N SER A 88 4.83 -8.49 -4.09
CA SER A 88 4.00 -8.75 -2.93
C SER A 88 2.95 -7.66 -2.79
N CYS A 89 1.82 -8.02 -2.19
CA CYS A 89 0.73 -7.09 -1.92
C CYS A 89 0.13 -7.30 -0.54
N ALA A 90 -0.38 -6.22 0.03
CA ALA A 90 -1.18 -6.24 1.24
C ALA A 90 -2.42 -5.36 1.06
N VAL A 91 -3.54 -5.78 1.63
CA VAL A 91 -4.74 -4.96 1.75
C VAL A 91 -4.90 -4.57 3.21
N VAL A 92 -5.00 -3.27 3.44
CA VAL A 92 -5.10 -2.64 4.75
C VAL A 92 -6.48 -2.00 4.87
N VAL A 93 -7.27 -2.46 5.83
CA VAL A 93 -8.51 -1.82 6.24
C VAL A 93 -8.19 -0.55 6.99
N LEU A 94 -8.91 0.51 6.68
CA LEU A 94 -8.74 1.83 7.29
C LEU A 94 -9.88 2.09 8.28
N GLU A 95 -9.55 2.34 9.53
CA GLU A 95 -10.50 2.70 10.58
C GLU A 95 -10.21 4.12 11.08
N ARG A 96 -11.22 4.99 11.05
CA ARG A 96 -11.11 6.32 11.66
C ARG A 96 -11.49 6.24 13.14
N ARG A 97 -10.54 6.50 14.03
CA ARG A 97 -10.72 6.50 15.48
C ARG A 97 -10.75 7.94 15.99
N GLY A 98 -11.86 8.62 15.70
CA GLY A 98 -12.04 10.03 15.99
C GLY A 98 -11.53 10.95 14.88
N GLU A 99 -11.24 12.20 15.25
CA GLU A 99 -10.97 13.27 14.28
C GLU A 99 -9.52 13.34 13.79
N GLU A 100 -8.57 12.75 14.52
CA GLU A 100 -7.13 12.92 14.33
C GLU A 100 -6.36 11.58 14.29
N ASN A 101 -7.07 10.45 14.21
CA ASN A 101 -6.42 9.14 14.22
C ASN A 101 -7.01 8.21 13.16
N ILE A 102 -6.14 7.73 12.29
CA ILE A 102 -6.43 6.70 11.31
C ILE A 102 -5.59 5.48 11.65
N TRP A 103 -6.28 4.37 11.89
CA TRP A 103 -5.71 3.07 12.17
C TRP A 103 -5.78 2.22 10.90
N GLY A 104 -4.68 1.60 10.51
CA GLY A 104 -4.64 0.56 9.50
C GLY A 104 -4.74 -0.80 10.16
N THR A 105 -5.32 -1.80 9.50
CA THR A 105 -5.20 -3.20 9.93
C THR A 105 -5.01 -4.07 8.71
N VAL A 106 -3.96 -4.89 8.69
CA VAL A 106 -3.66 -5.77 7.57
C VAL A 106 -4.71 -6.89 7.53
N GLU A 107 -5.61 -6.84 6.54
CA GLU A 107 -6.65 -7.85 6.34
C GLU A 107 -6.11 -9.03 5.54
N TRP A 108 -5.25 -8.74 4.56
CA TRP A 108 -4.69 -9.74 3.68
C TRP A 108 -3.28 -9.35 3.27
N LEU A 109 -2.40 -10.35 3.20
CA LEU A 109 -1.04 -10.22 2.73
C LEU A 109 -0.69 -11.44 1.89
N ASP A 110 -0.23 -11.20 0.68
CA ASP A 110 0.18 -12.24 -0.23
C ASP A 110 1.48 -11.87 -0.93
N THR A 111 2.25 -12.91 -1.25
CA THR A 111 3.49 -12.78 -1.96
C THR A 111 3.38 -13.62 -3.22
N ALA A 112 2.76 -13.01 -4.22
CA ALA A 112 2.07 -13.77 -5.23
C ALA A 112 2.96 -14.17 -6.41
N VAL A 113 3.98 -13.38 -6.80
CA VAL A 113 4.58 -13.63 -8.12
C VAL A 113 6.07 -13.28 -8.18
N THR A 114 6.85 -14.23 -8.71
CA THR A 114 8.18 -13.95 -9.26
C THR A 114 8.03 -13.62 -10.74
N VAL A 115 8.49 -12.45 -11.13
CA VAL A 115 8.45 -11.97 -12.52
C VAL A 115 9.88 -11.71 -13.02
N PRO A 116 10.17 -11.94 -14.31
CA PRO A 116 11.42 -11.52 -14.94
C PRO A 116 11.56 -9.98 -14.91
N ASP A 117 12.78 -9.46 -14.99
CA ASP A 117 13.18 -8.07 -14.67
C ASP A 117 12.47 -6.93 -15.42
N PHE A 118 11.66 -7.22 -16.44
CA PHE A 118 10.89 -6.21 -17.18
C PHE A 118 9.39 -6.49 -17.09
N TYR A 119 8.75 -5.91 -16.09
CA TYR A 119 7.30 -5.93 -15.96
C TYR A 119 6.80 -4.55 -15.53
N ARG A 120 5.63 -4.19 -16.02
CA ARG A 120 4.90 -3.00 -15.59
C ARG A 120 3.72 -3.48 -14.77
N LEU A 121 3.61 -3.00 -13.54
CA LEU A 121 2.45 -3.26 -12.71
C LEU A 121 1.32 -2.37 -13.20
N GLU A 122 0.18 -2.99 -13.53
CA GLU A 122 -1.03 -2.31 -13.88
C GLU A 122 -2.12 -2.78 -12.91
N CYS A 123 -2.67 -1.85 -12.12
CA CYS A 123 -3.91 -2.12 -11.41
C CYS A 123 -5.03 -2.28 -12.44
N ARG A 124 -5.48 -3.51 -12.64
CA ARG A 124 -6.79 -3.76 -13.24
C ARG A 124 -7.81 -3.57 -12.13
N GLU A 125 -8.81 -2.74 -12.37
CA GLU A 125 -9.97 -2.61 -11.49
C GLU A 125 -10.47 -4.01 -11.12
N CYS A 126 -10.56 -4.30 -9.82
CA CYS A 126 -11.10 -5.58 -9.37
C CYS A 126 -12.54 -5.67 -9.87
N PRO A 127 -12.89 -6.66 -10.70
CA PRO A 127 -14.29 -6.97 -10.97
C PRO A 127 -14.89 -7.29 -9.61
N LYS A 128 -15.85 -6.48 -9.18
CA LYS A 128 -16.57 -6.64 -7.91
C LYS A 128 -16.80 -8.14 -7.67
N LEU A 129 -16.15 -8.68 -6.64
CA LEU A 129 -16.39 -10.03 -6.17
C LEU A 129 -17.90 -10.19 -6.02
N CYS A 130 -18.46 -11.15 -6.77
CA CYS A 130 -19.87 -11.46 -6.77
C CYS A 130 -20.36 -11.63 -5.32
N GLU A 131 -21.25 -10.74 -4.89
CA GLU A 131 -22.09 -11.00 -3.74
C GLU A 131 -22.93 -12.24 -4.08
N SER A 132 -22.58 -13.39 -3.49
CA SER A 132 -23.53 -14.49 -3.40
C SER A 132 -24.53 -14.14 -2.31
N GLU A 133 -25.57 -13.38 -2.66
CA GLU A 133 -26.79 -13.38 -1.86
C GLU A 133 -27.37 -14.80 -1.92
N GLY A 134 -27.51 -15.41 -0.74
CA GLY A 134 -28.14 -16.71 -0.59
C GLY A 134 -29.64 -16.59 -0.81
N ASP A 135 -30.15 -17.33 -1.79
CA ASP A 135 -31.57 -17.66 -1.85
C ASP A 135 -31.81 -18.94 -1.04
N PHE A 136 -32.36 -18.76 0.16
CA PHE A 136 -33.08 -19.82 0.86
C PHE A 136 -34.57 -19.66 0.54
N ALA A 137 -35.07 -20.42 -0.44
CA ALA A 137 -36.49 -20.68 -0.59
C ALA A 137 -36.74 -21.93 -1.45
N THR A 138 -37.13 -23.04 -0.83
CA THR A 138 -38.37 -23.77 -1.14
C THR A 138 -38.79 -24.57 0.09
#